data_AF-A0A8T6Q3X8-F1
#
_entry.id   AF-A0A8T6Q3X8-F1
#
_cell.length_a   1.000
_cell.length_b   1.000
_cell.length_c   1.000
_cell.angle_alpha   90.00
_cell.angle_beta   90.00
_cell.angle_gamma   90.00
#
_symmetry.space_group_name_H-M   'P 1'
#
loop_
_entity.id
_entity.type
_entity.pdbx_description
1 polymer ?
#
loop_
_entity_poly.entity_id
_entity_poly.type
_entity_poly.pdbx_seq_one_letter_code
_entity_poly.pdbx_strand_id
1 'polypeptide(L)'
;MSLEERELLDLEKAVKLLEQATITEKMTQMVGKPIDYLMSKLPKGAEAQIYSLVEKALHKAADAALWSLNNEPNREASTKTNKFFAAVSGAVGGTFGFSALAIELPLSTTIMLRSVADIARSEGFDLDKVETKQACLE
;
A
#
# COMPACT_ATOMS: atom_id res chain seq x y z
N MET A 1 20.35 -21.14 -12.78
CA MET A 1 18.89 -21.12 -12.72
C MET A 1 18.41 -20.67 -14.10
N SER A 2 18.02 -21.59 -14.97
CA SER A 2 17.53 -21.27 -16.32
C SER A 2 16.02 -21.12 -16.26
N LEU A 3 15.50 -19.94 -16.58
CA LEU A 3 14.06 -19.73 -16.68
C LEU A 3 13.51 -20.52 -17.88
N GLU A 4 12.38 -21.19 -17.71
CA GLU A 4 11.68 -21.85 -18.80
C GLU A 4 11.15 -20.82 -19.81
N GLU A 5 10.99 -21.22 -21.07
CA GLU A 5 10.51 -20.34 -22.16
C GLU A 5 9.14 -19.72 -21.85
N ARG A 6 8.31 -20.41 -21.06
CA ARG A 6 7.03 -19.89 -20.57
C ARG A 6 7.20 -18.76 -19.55
N GLU A 7 8.14 -18.88 -18.63
CA GLU A 7 8.41 -17.86 -17.61
C GLU A 7 8.93 -16.56 -18.26
N LEU A 8 9.72 -16.68 -19.33
CA LEU A 8 10.17 -15.55 -20.13
C LEU A 8 9.01 -14.84 -20.83
N LEU A 9 8.07 -15.60 -21.40
CA LEU A 9 6.88 -15.02 -22.06
C LEU A 9 5.94 -14.35 -21.06
N ASP A 10 5.73 -14.95 -19.89
CA ASP A 10 4.92 -14.36 -18.82
C ASP A 10 5.57 -13.09 -18.28
N LEU A 11 6.90 -13.07 -18.13
CA LEU A 11 7.64 -11.88 -17.73
C LEU A 11 7.55 -10.77 -18.78
N GLU A 12 7.72 -11.09 -20.07
CA GLU A 12 7.59 -10.11 -21.17
C GLU A 12 6.18 -9.49 -21.17
N LYS A 13 5.16 -10.32 -20.95
CA LYS A 13 3.77 -9.86 -20.87
C LYS A 13 3.54 -8.98 -19.63
N ALA A 14 4.10 -9.34 -18.48
CA ALA A 14 4.01 -8.55 -17.26
C ALA A 14 4.69 -7.18 -17.41
N VAL A 15 5.91 -7.15 -17.96
CA VAL A 15 6.64 -5.91 -18.28
C VAL A 15 5.82 -5.04 -19.23
N LYS A 16 5.30 -5.63 -20.31
CA LYS A 16 4.43 -4.92 -21.25
C LYS A 16 3.15 -4.38 -20.63
N LEU A 17 2.63 -4.95 -19.54
CA LEU A 17 1.45 -4.44 -18.82
C LEU A 17 1.82 -3.36 -17.80
N LEU A 18 3.00 -3.46 -17.19
CA LEU A 18 3.48 -2.55 -16.14
C LEU A 18 4.12 -1.27 -16.69
N GLU A 19 4.75 -1.31 -17.88
CA GLU A 19 5.44 -0.15 -18.47
C GLU A 19 4.58 0.69 -19.43
N GLN A 20 3.30 0.32 -19.61
CA GLN A 20 2.41 1.13 -20.44
C GLN A 20 2.19 2.46 -19.74
N ALA A 21 2.51 3.56 -20.39
CA ALA A 21 2.23 4.90 -19.86
C ALA A 21 0.72 5.07 -19.65
N THR A 22 0.25 4.73 -18.44
CA THR A 22 -1.16 4.78 -18.11
C THR A 22 -1.58 6.22 -17.86
N ILE A 23 -2.88 6.49 -18.00
CA ILE A 23 -3.45 7.78 -17.59
C ILE A 23 -3.09 8.07 -16.12
N THR A 24 -3.02 7.03 -15.29
CA THR A 24 -2.61 7.09 -13.89
C THR A 24 -1.19 7.63 -13.72
N GLU A 25 -0.22 7.16 -14.49
CA GLU A 25 1.17 7.66 -14.39
C GLU A 25 1.27 9.17 -14.67
N LYS A 26 0.58 9.65 -15.70
CA LYS A 26 0.55 11.07 -16.04
C LYS A 26 -0.08 11.91 -14.93
N MET A 27 -1.12 11.38 -14.27
CA MET A 27 -1.75 12.03 -13.12
C MET A 27 -0.81 12.05 -11.91
N THR A 28 -0.13 10.95 -11.61
CA THR A 28 0.83 10.87 -10.49
C THR A 28 1.97 11.88 -10.65
N GLN A 29 2.53 12.01 -11.86
CA GLN A 29 3.57 13.02 -12.15
C GLN A 29 3.08 14.45 -11.96
N MET A 30 1.79 14.71 -12.19
CA MET A 30 1.20 16.04 -11.97
C MET A 30 1.02 16.33 -10.47
N VAL A 31 0.67 15.32 -9.68
CA VAL A 31 0.48 15.42 -8.22
C VAL A 31 1.82 15.55 -7.46
N GLY A 32 2.91 15.00 -8.00
CA GLY A 32 4.25 15.07 -7.37
C GLY A 32 4.81 16.49 -7.26
N LYS A 33 4.66 17.31 -8.31
CA LYS A 33 5.27 18.66 -8.36
C LYS A 33 4.86 19.58 -7.18
N PRO A 34 3.58 19.68 -6.80
CA PRO A 34 3.17 20.41 -5.60
C PRO A 34 3.82 19.90 -4.30
N ILE A 35 3.98 18.58 -4.16
CA ILE A 35 4.57 17.96 -2.97
C ILE A 35 6.07 18.28 -2.90
N ASP A 36 6.79 18.11 -4.01
CA ASP A 36 8.22 18.43 -4.10
C ASP A 36 8.50 19.89 -3.75
N TYR A 37 7.66 20.80 -4.27
CA TYR A 37 7.73 22.21 -3.95
C TYR A 37 7.53 22.46 -2.45
N LEU A 38 6.55 21.80 -1.82
CA LEU A 38 6.27 21.97 -0.39
C LEU A 38 7.42 21.42 0.48
N MET A 39 7.96 20.26 0.13
CA MET A 39 9.13 19.66 0.81
C MET A 39 10.35 20.57 0.70
N SER A 40 10.58 21.18 -0.47
CA SER A 40 11.69 22.13 -0.69
C SER A 40 11.60 23.40 0.17
N LYS A 41 10.43 23.71 0.73
CA LYS A 41 10.16 24.90 1.55
C LYS A 41 10.20 24.61 3.05
N LEU A 42 10.44 23.36 3.45
CA LEU A 42 10.50 22.98 4.86
C LEU A 42 11.73 23.58 5.56
N PRO A 43 11.62 23.92 6.86
CA PRO A 43 12.77 24.32 7.65
C PRO A 43 13.72 23.14 7.84
N LYS A 44 15.01 23.44 8.08
CA LYS A 44 16.05 22.42 8.29
C LYS A 44 15.64 21.45 9.39
N GLY A 45 15.67 20.16 9.09
CA GLY A 45 15.36 19.07 10.04
C GLY A 45 13.88 18.65 10.10
N ALA A 46 12.94 19.40 9.52
CA ALA A 46 11.53 18.99 9.48
C ALA A 46 11.31 17.78 8.57
N GLU A 47 12.04 17.69 7.46
CA GLU A 47 12.00 16.54 6.55
C GLU A 47 12.28 15.22 7.27
N ALA A 48 13.35 15.15 8.07
CA ALA A 48 13.70 13.96 8.84
C ALA A 48 12.62 13.57 9.88
N GLN A 49 11.95 14.57 10.48
CA GLN A 49 10.83 14.32 11.40
C GLN A 49 9.61 13.77 10.66
N ILE A 50 9.30 14.29 9.48
CA ILE A 50 8.22 13.79 8.63
C ILE A 50 8.49 12.34 8.25
N TYR A 51 9.70 12.01 7.79
CA TYR A 51 10.08 10.63 7.48
C TYR A 51 9.89 9.69 8.67
N SER A 52 10.42 10.05 9.85
CA SER A 52 10.26 9.24 11.06
C SER A 52 8.79 9.08 11.48
N LEU A 53 7.98 10.14 11.31
CA LEU A 53 6.55 10.10 11.63
C LEU A 53 5.79 9.17 10.67
N VAL A 54 6.08 9.27 9.37
CA VAL A 54 5.49 8.41 8.34
C VAL A 54 5.87 6.95 8.58
N GLU A 55 7.14 6.66 8.86
CA GLU A 55 7.61 5.32 9.16
C GLU A 55 6.88 4.70 10.38
N LYS A 56 6.71 5.48 11.45
CA LYS A 56 5.94 5.04 12.63
C LYS A 56 4.46 4.86 12.33
N ALA A 57 3.87 5.74 11.51
CA ALA A 57 2.48 5.65 11.13
C ALA A 57 2.21 4.39 10.28
N LEU A 58 3.11 4.07 9.34
CA LEU A 58 3.04 2.85 8.52
C LEU A 58 3.12 1.59 9.38
N HIS A 59 4.11 1.52 10.29
CA HIS A 59 4.20 0.40 11.24
C HIS A 59 2.92 0.26 12.08
N LYS A 60 2.38 1.39 12.57
CA LYS A 60 1.16 1.37 13.38
C LYS A 60 -0.06 0.91 12.59
N ALA A 61 -0.16 1.31 11.32
CA ALA A 61 -1.21 0.88 10.41
C ALA A 61 -1.09 -0.61 10.10
N ALA A 62 0.13 -1.14 9.91
CA ALA A 62 0.37 -2.57 9.74
C ALA A 62 -0.02 -3.37 10.98
N ASP A 63 0.38 -2.93 12.18
CA ASP A 63 -0.03 -3.55 13.44
C ASP A 63 -1.56 -3.59 13.57
N ALA A 64 -2.24 -2.48 13.26
CA ALA A 64 -3.69 -2.40 13.29
C ALA A 64 -4.35 -3.33 12.25
N ALA A 65 -3.79 -3.39 11.05
CA ALA A 65 -4.23 -4.26 9.98
C ALA A 65 -4.11 -5.75 10.37
N LEU A 66 -2.96 -6.15 10.89
CA LEU A 66 -2.70 -7.52 11.36
C LEU A 66 -3.60 -7.89 12.53
N TRP A 67 -3.74 -6.99 13.51
CA TRP A 67 -4.65 -7.17 14.64
C TRP A 67 -6.11 -7.35 14.22
N SER A 68 -6.51 -6.72 13.12
CA SER A 68 -7.87 -6.85 12.61
C SER A 68 -8.14 -8.22 11.93
N LEU A 69 -7.10 -9.01 11.63
CA LEU A 69 -7.21 -10.33 11.01
C LEU A 69 -7.04 -11.43 12.07
N ASN A 70 -7.80 -12.51 11.94
CA ASN A 70 -7.48 -13.74 12.66
C ASN A 70 -6.26 -14.40 12.01
N ASN A 71 -5.26 -14.78 12.80
CA ASN A 71 -4.10 -15.51 12.28
C ASN A 71 -4.44 -16.99 12.04
N GLU A 72 -5.07 -17.26 10.90
CA GLU A 72 -5.45 -18.60 10.44
C GLU A 72 -4.80 -18.86 9.07
N PRO A 73 -3.57 -19.41 9.03
CA PRO A 73 -2.88 -19.67 7.77
C PRO A 73 -3.67 -20.59 6.84
N ASN A 74 -3.61 -20.33 5.53
CA ASN A 74 -4.36 -21.00 4.45
C ASN A 74 -5.86 -20.69 4.42
N ARG A 75 -6.34 -19.71 5.20
CA ARG A 75 -7.70 -19.17 5.04
C ARG A 75 -7.78 -18.31 3.79
N GLU A 76 -8.79 -18.52 2.96
CA GLU A 76 -8.99 -17.73 1.73
C GLU A 76 -9.04 -16.22 1.99
N ALA A 77 -8.36 -15.45 1.14
CA ALA A 77 -8.33 -13.99 1.23
C ALA A 77 -9.68 -13.36 0.88
N SER A 78 -10.07 -12.32 1.61
CA SER A 78 -11.30 -11.56 1.41
C SER A 78 -11.13 -10.44 0.38
N THR A 79 -10.57 -10.75 -0.78
CA THR A 79 -10.15 -9.77 -1.81
C THR A 79 -11.30 -8.86 -2.27
N LYS A 80 -12.52 -9.39 -2.42
CA LYS A 80 -13.68 -8.59 -2.83
C LYS A 80 -14.05 -7.54 -1.79
N THR A 81 -14.01 -7.92 -0.51
CA THR A 81 -14.35 -7.05 0.62
C THR A 81 -13.29 -5.95 0.77
N ASN A 82 -12.01 -6.31 0.70
CA ASN A 82 -10.91 -5.35 0.81
C ASN A 82 -10.96 -4.33 -0.33
N LYS A 83 -11.22 -4.79 -1.56
CA LYS A 83 -11.40 -3.92 -2.73
C LYS A 83 -12.61 -2.99 -2.59
N PHE A 84 -13.72 -3.49 -2.05
CA PHE A 84 -14.91 -2.68 -1.79
C PHE A 84 -14.60 -1.57 -0.76
N PHE A 85 -13.99 -1.91 0.37
CA PHE A 85 -13.64 -0.93 1.40
C PHE A 85 -12.65 0.12 0.89
N ALA A 86 -11.64 -0.29 0.12
CA ALA A 86 -10.69 0.65 -0.50
C ALA A 86 -11.38 1.60 -1.49
N ALA A 87 -12.32 1.08 -2.30
CA ALA A 87 -13.09 1.91 -3.23
C ALA A 87 -13.98 2.92 -2.49
N VAL A 88 -14.64 2.48 -1.41
CA VAL A 88 -15.50 3.36 -0.59
C VAL A 88 -14.66 4.40 0.15
N SER A 89 -13.52 4.03 0.74
CA SER A 89 -12.65 4.98 1.44
C SER A 89 -12.13 6.07 0.51
N GLY A 90 -11.69 5.69 -0.70
CA GLY A 90 -11.21 6.64 -1.69
C GLY A 90 -12.32 7.56 -2.23
N ALA A 91 -13.54 7.04 -2.42
CA ALA A 91 -14.68 7.85 -2.86
C ALA A 91 -15.08 8.90 -1.80
N VAL A 92 -15.08 8.52 -0.52
CA VAL A 92 -15.37 9.43 0.60
C VAL A 92 -14.25 10.45 0.75
N GLY A 93 -12.97 10.05 0.72
CA GLY A 93 -11.85 10.98 0.79
C GLY A 93 -11.87 12.03 -0.33
N GLY A 94 -12.18 11.58 -1.55
CA GLY A 94 -12.25 12.46 -2.72
C GLY A 94 -13.34 13.53 -2.65
N THR A 95 -14.47 13.28 -1.99
CA THR A 95 -15.59 14.25 -1.91
C THR A 95 -15.38 15.32 -0.85
N PHE A 96 -14.73 14.98 0.26
CA PHE A 96 -14.45 15.90 1.36
C PHE A 96 -13.11 16.65 1.19
N GLY A 97 -12.23 16.18 0.29
CA GLY A 97 -11.00 16.87 -0.07
C GLY A 97 -9.94 16.88 1.03
N PHE A 98 -9.11 17.94 1.08
CA PHE A 98 -7.92 17.98 1.93
C PHE A 98 -8.19 17.81 3.43
N SER A 99 -9.34 18.29 3.93
CA SER A 99 -9.71 18.16 5.34
C SER A 99 -9.97 16.71 5.77
N ALA A 100 -10.36 15.83 4.84
CA ALA A 100 -10.58 14.42 5.11
C ALA A 100 -9.30 13.59 5.13
N LEU A 101 -8.21 14.07 4.51
CA LEU A 101 -6.95 13.30 4.39
C LEU A 101 -6.37 12.88 5.74
N ALA A 102 -6.55 13.68 6.79
CA ALA A 102 -6.06 13.36 8.13
C ALA A 102 -6.64 12.05 8.69
N ILE A 103 -7.84 11.66 8.24
CA ILE A 103 -8.53 10.44 8.67
C ILE A 103 -8.53 9.41 7.53
N GLU A 104 -8.70 9.86 6.30
CA GLU A 104 -8.79 8.97 5.15
C GLU A 104 -7.46 8.29 4.84
N LEU A 105 -6.32 9.00 4.89
CA LEU A 105 -5.02 8.38 4.59
C LEU A 105 -4.68 7.26 5.57
N PRO A 106 -4.77 7.43 6.91
CA PRO A 106 -4.53 6.32 7.83
C PRO A 106 -5.50 5.16 7.64
N LEU A 107 -6.78 5.46 7.33
CA LEU A 107 -7.81 4.44 7.14
C LEU A 107 -7.57 3.62 5.86
N SER A 108 -7.36 4.28 4.73
CA SER A 108 -7.12 3.62 3.44
C SER A 108 -5.81 2.85 3.46
N THR A 109 -4.75 3.40 4.07
CA THR A 109 -3.48 2.68 4.29
C THR A 109 -3.70 1.43 5.13
N THR A 110 -4.47 1.50 6.22
CA THR A 110 -4.78 0.31 7.05
C THR A 110 -5.56 -0.74 6.26
N ILE A 111 -6.53 -0.33 5.43
CA ILE A 111 -7.29 -1.26 4.55
C ILE A 111 -6.37 -1.92 3.52
N MET A 112 -5.44 -1.16 2.92
CA MET A 112 -4.47 -1.69 1.97
C MET A 112 -3.53 -2.70 2.64
N LEU A 113 -2.94 -2.35 3.79
CA LEU A 113 -2.07 -3.26 4.55
C LEU A 113 -2.83 -4.50 5.03
N ARG A 114 -4.10 -4.36 5.43
CA ARG A 114 -4.95 -5.51 5.75
C ARG A 114 -5.12 -6.42 4.54
N SER A 115 -5.29 -5.87 3.35
CA SER A 115 -5.40 -6.68 2.13
C SER A 115 -4.11 -7.44 1.83
N VAL A 116 -2.95 -6.82 2.01
CA VAL A 116 -1.64 -7.48 1.83
C VAL A 116 -1.48 -8.63 2.84
N ALA A 117 -1.74 -8.37 4.12
CA ALA A 117 -1.67 -9.38 5.17
C ALA A 117 -2.68 -10.53 4.97
N ASP A 118 -3.89 -10.23 4.47
CA ASP A 118 -4.91 -11.23 4.19
C ASP A 118 -4.50 -12.17 3.04
N ILE A 119 -3.82 -11.64 2.02
CA ILE A 119 -3.21 -12.44 0.95
C ILE A 119 -2.04 -13.27 1.48
N ALA A 120 -1.15 -12.69 2.28
CA ALA A 120 -0.04 -13.43 2.89
C ALA A 120 -0.56 -14.61 3.74
N ARG A 121 -1.60 -14.37 4.55
CA ARG A 121 -2.26 -15.44 5.32
C ARG A 121 -2.85 -16.53 4.42
N SER A 122 -3.45 -16.17 3.28
CA SER A 122 -4.02 -17.16 2.36
C SER A 122 -2.96 -18.01 1.67
N GLU A 123 -1.77 -17.46 1.44
CA GLU A 123 -0.59 -18.19 0.95
C GLU A 123 0.12 -19.03 2.04
N GLY A 124 -0.44 -19.07 3.26
CA GLY A 124 0.06 -19.89 4.36
C GLY A 124 1.12 -19.22 5.23
N PHE A 125 1.39 -17.92 5.05
CA PHE A 125 2.29 -17.18 5.93
C PHE A 125 1.66 -16.94 7.31
N ASP A 126 2.50 -16.97 8.34
CA ASP A 126 2.12 -16.75 9.73
C ASP A 126 2.26 -15.27 10.09
N LEU A 127 1.12 -14.62 10.39
CA LEU A 127 1.06 -13.19 10.64
C LEU A 127 1.70 -12.77 11.97
N ASP A 128 2.01 -13.70 12.88
CA ASP A 128 2.66 -13.38 14.14
C ASP A 128 4.19 -13.26 14.02
N LYS A 129 4.76 -13.79 12.92
CA LYS A 129 6.21 -13.72 12.64
C LYS A 129 6.63 -12.33 12.21
N VAL A 130 7.70 -11.82 12.82
CA VAL A 130 8.25 -10.49 12.54
C VAL A 130 8.64 -10.35 11.08
N GLU A 131 9.18 -11.42 10.49
CA GLU A 131 9.62 -11.45 9.09
C GLU A 131 8.42 -11.27 8.14
N THR A 132 7.30 -11.92 8.41
CA THR A 132 6.07 -11.76 7.62
C THR A 132 5.47 -10.37 7.78
N LYS A 133 5.52 -9.80 8.99
CA LYS A 133 5.06 -8.43 9.24
C LYS A 133 5.88 -7.40 8.48
N GLN A 134 7.21 -7.55 8.49
CA GLN A 134 8.13 -6.68 7.75
C GLN A 134 7.92 -6.81 6.23
N ALA A 135 7.78 -8.03 5.72
CA ALA A 135 7.51 -8.27 4.30
C ALA A 135 6.15 -7.69 3.83
N CYS A 136 5.19 -7.46 4.73
CA CYS A 136 3.94 -6.78 4.39
C CYS A 136 4.07 -5.25 4.33
N LEU A 137 5.18 -4.68 4.80
CA LEU A 137 5.47 -3.25 4.82
C LEU A 137 6.47 -2.81 3.75
N GLU A 138 7.36 -3.71 3.32
CA GLU A 138 8.33 -3.51 2.22
C GLU A 138 7.64 -3.43 0.84
#